data_AF-A0A5C9B0N5-F1
#
_entry.id   AF-A0A5C9B0N5-F1
#
_cell.length_a   1.000
_cell.length_b   1.000
_cell.length_c   1.000
_cell.angle_alpha   90.00
_cell.angle_beta   90.00
_cell.angle_gamma   90.00
#
_symmetry.space_group_name_H-M   'P 1'
#
loop_
_entity.id
_entity.type
_entity.pdbx_description
1 polymer ?
#
loop_
_entity_poly.entity_id
_entity_poly.type
_entity_poly.pdbx_seq_one_letter_code
_entity_poly.pdbx_strand_id
1 'polypeptide(L)'
;MNRILWLLLVGCLLPMLAWGQGDSPKGDDVSTTRGSEDGMTVLFLNDGRPEAVCCIYPWEKRLCHEFDSLSRGTLIAKRDGEVAWKPEKPGVQFHAIPDADAPAETPVARLRQMKSLASQFSSTMLGWKADKSDREPLRLLPQPLYRYESKRSDVLDGAVFAFVQGTDPESLLLLEAFRVGDRFEWQFAFARRTSGELEGRHKDQIVWHADRFPANDDPRSTHRVLARPLDANVFGDLIPKGGTP
;
A
#
# COMPACT_ATOMS: atom_id res chain seq x y z
N MET A 1 1.09 21.39 11.56
CA MET A 1 2.48 21.61 11.08
C MET A 1 2.60 20.88 9.74
N ASN A 2 2.71 21.62 8.62
CA ASN A 2 2.72 21.02 7.28
C ASN A 2 4.03 20.26 7.06
N ARG A 3 3.97 18.95 6.83
CA ARG A 3 5.13 18.15 6.48
C ARG A 3 5.39 18.32 4.99
N ILE A 4 6.53 18.90 4.63
CA ILE A 4 7.00 18.96 3.24
C ILE A 4 7.74 17.66 2.98
N LEU A 5 7.13 16.77 2.20
CA LEU A 5 7.79 15.58 1.72
C LEU A 5 8.61 15.96 0.49
N TRP A 6 9.93 15.97 0.60
CA TRP A 6 10.76 15.95 -0.60
C TRP A 6 10.57 14.57 -1.23
N LEU A 7 10.12 14.55 -2.49
CA LEU A 7 10.13 13.35 -3.34
C LEU A 7 11.58 12.96 -3.63
N LEU A 8 12.28 12.46 -2.61
CA LEU A 8 13.48 11.68 -2.78
C LEU A 8 13.02 10.28 -3.14
N LEU A 9 13.17 9.93 -4.42
CA LEU A 9 13.11 8.55 -4.92
C LEU A 9 14.20 7.73 -4.22
N VAL A 10 13.94 7.27 -2.99
CA VAL A 10 14.66 6.15 -2.41
C VAL A 10 13.92 4.91 -2.87
N GLY A 11 14.20 4.49 -4.10
CA GLY A 11 13.75 3.21 -4.60
C GLY A 11 14.44 2.11 -3.81
N CYS A 12 13.77 1.53 -2.82
CA CYS A 12 14.02 0.14 -2.50
C CYS A 12 13.47 -0.68 -3.67
N LEU A 13 14.34 -0.95 -4.65
CA LEU A 13 14.20 -2.15 -5.47
C LEU A 13 14.21 -3.32 -4.48
N LEU A 14 13.04 -3.81 -4.11
CA LEU A 14 12.95 -5.21 -3.74
C LEU A 14 13.40 -5.96 -4.99
N PRO A 15 14.53 -6.72 -4.94
CA PRO A 15 14.87 -7.56 -6.05
C PRO A 15 13.69 -8.48 -6.31
N MET A 16 13.26 -8.56 -7.57
CA MET A 16 12.58 -9.74 -8.08
C MET A 16 13.36 -10.95 -7.58
N LEU A 17 12.82 -11.65 -6.58
CA LEU A 17 13.11 -13.07 -6.46
C LEU A 17 12.38 -13.70 -7.65
N ALA A 18 13.10 -13.78 -8.77
CA ALA A 18 12.74 -14.66 -9.86
C ALA A 18 12.69 -16.08 -9.29
N TRP A 19 11.48 -16.54 -8.99
CA TRP A 19 11.24 -17.96 -8.75
C TRP A 19 11.17 -18.65 -10.10
N GLY A 20 12.27 -19.35 -10.44
CA GLY A 20 12.31 -20.53 -11.30
C GLY A 20 12.00 -20.35 -12.78
N GLN A 21 13.07 -20.21 -13.59
CA GLN A 21 13.10 -20.89 -14.88
C GLN A 21 13.09 -22.40 -14.62
N GLY A 22 11.95 -23.04 -14.84
CA GLY A 22 11.83 -24.49 -14.92
C GLY A 22 10.71 -24.78 -15.90
N ASP A 23 11.04 -25.40 -17.03
CA ASP A 23 10.09 -25.87 -18.02
C ASP A 23 8.99 -26.69 -17.32
N SER A 24 7.79 -26.14 -17.27
CA SER A 24 6.60 -26.84 -16.81
C SER A 24 5.40 -26.45 -17.69
N PRO A 25 4.55 -27.43 -18.03
CA PRO A 25 3.63 -27.36 -19.15
C PRO A 25 2.53 -26.35 -18.89
N LYS A 26 2.08 -25.70 -19.98
CA LYS A 26 0.91 -24.83 -20.07
C LYS A 26 -0.19 -25.23 -19.06
N GLY A 27 -0.36 -24.42 -18.02
CA GLY A 27 -1.40 -24.62 -17.00
C GLY A 27 -1.18 -23.70 -15.79
N ASP A 28 -1.94 -22.61 -15.75
CA ASP A 28 -2.58 -22.07 -14.55
C ASP A 28 -1.69 -21.51 -13.42
N ASP A 29 -0.77 -20.60 -13.73
CA ASP A 29 -0.25 -19.67 -12.71
C ASP A 29 -0.06 -18.25 -13.33
N VAL A 30 -1.19 -17.56 -13.52
CA VAL A 30 -1.25 -16.19 -14.07
C VAL A 30 -1.75 -15.26 -12.96
N SER A 31 -0.96 -14.24 -12.63
CA SER A 31 -1.22 -13.32 -11.52
C SER A 31 -2.27 -12.23 -11.79
N THR A 32 -3.20 -12.38 -12.73
CA THR A 32 -4.08 -11.25 -13.11
C THR A 32 -5.54 -11.63 -13.32
N THR A 33 -6.31 -11.63 -12.24
CA THR A 33 -7.79 -11.59 -12.34
C THR A 33 -8.28 -10.32 -13.07
N ARG A 34 -7.42 -9.30 -13.26
CA ARG A 34 -7.78 -7.95 -13.73
C ARG A 34 -7.03 -7.42 -14.96
N GLY A 35 -6.15 -8.22 -15.58
CA GLY A 35 -5.53 -7.88 -16.87
C GLY A 35 -4.38 -6.85 -16.87
N SER A 36 -3.79 -6.51 -15.72
CA SER A 36 -2.51 -5.77 -15.66
C SER A 36 -1.40 -6.71 -15.20
N GLU A 37 -0.51 -7.12 -16.11
CA GLU A 37 0.54 -8.12 -15.86
C GLU A 37 1.72 -7.58 -15.02
N ASP A 38 1.89 -6.26 -15.00
CA ASP A 38 3.01 -5.60 -14.34
C ASP A 38 2.54 -4.53 -13.36
N GLY A 39 3.17 -4.47 -12.18
CA GLY A 39 2.85 -3.46 -11.17
C GLY A 39 3.97 -3.30 -10.15
N MET A 40 4.12 -2.09 -9.62
CA MET A 40 5.07 -1.80 -8.54
C MET A 40 4.41 -0.99 -7.43
N THR A 41 4.60 -1.44 -6.19
CA THR A 41 4.23 -0.67 -5.00
C THR A 41 5.44 0.08 -4.46
N VAL A 42 5.31 1.40 -4.32
CA VAL A 42 6.35 2.29 -3.80
C VAL A 42 5.87 2.98 -2.52
N LEU A 43 6.65 2.90 -1.44
CA LEU A 43 6.39 3.62 -0.20
C LEU A 43 7.24 4.89 -0.13
N PHE A 44 6.61 6.01 0.21
CA PHE A 44 7.31 7.28 0.45
C PHE A 44 7.43 7.50 1.95
N LEU A 45 8.67 7.62 2.43
CA LEU A 45 8.98 7.65 3.84
C LEU A 45 9.31 9.07 4.31
N ASN A 46 8.87 9.42 5.51
CA ASN A 46 9.37 10.56 6.28
C ASN A 46 9.80 10.07 7.66
N ASP A 47 11.04 10.36 8.06
CA ASP A 47 11.59 9.85 9.33
C ASP A 47 11.44 8.33 9.49
N GLY A 48 11.58 7.58 8.39
CA GLY A 48 11.41 6.12 8.34
C GLY A 48 9.95 5.63 8.35
N ARG A 49 8.96 6.49 8.61
CA ARG A 49 7.53 6.12 8.59
C ARG A 49 6.95 6.33 7.17
N PRO A 50 6.17 5.39 6.62
CA PRO A 50 5.41 5.61 5.40
C PRO A 50 4.38 6.74 5.55
N GLU A 51 4.47 7.77 4.71
CA GLU A 51 3.51 8.89 4.65
C GLU A 51 2.63 8.83 3.40
N ALA A 52 3.05 8.11 2.37
CA ALA A 52 2.26 7.83 1.17
C ALA A 52 2.68 6.50 0.55
N VAL A 53 1.81 5.95 -0.28
CA VAL A 53 2.08 4.78 -1.13
C VAL A 53 1.67 5.09 -2.56
N CYS A 54 2.36 4.53 -3.55
CA CYS A 54 2.01 4.61 -4.96
C CYS A 54 1.97 3.21 -5.60
N CYS A 55 0.94 2.94 -6.41
CA CYS A 55 0.93 1.84 -7.36
C CYS A 55 1.30 2.38 -8.73
N ILE A 56 2.30 1.78 -9.36
CA ILE A 56 2.71 2.10 -10.72
C ILE A 56 2.37 0.91 -11.60
N TYR A 57 1.46 1.08 -12.56
CA TYR A 57 0.98 -0.01 -13.41
C TYR A 57 0.56 0.52 -14.79
N PRO A 58 0.67 -0.29 -15.85
CA PRO A 58 0.08 0.02 -17.14
C PRO A 58 -1.43 -0.25 -17.12
N TRP A 59 -2.22 0.67 -17.64
CA TRP A 59 -3.66 0.49 -17.86
C TRP A 59 -4.09 1.24 -19.11
N GLU A 60 -4.80 0.58 -20.03
CA GLU A 60 -5.36 1.20 -21.26
C GLU A 60 -4.35 2.10 -22.02
N LYS A 61 -3.13 1.59 -22.28
CA LYS A 61 -2.02 2.33 -22.94
C LYS A 61 -1.54 3.57 -22.17
N ARG A 62 -1.77 3.62 -20.86
CA ARG A 62 -1.27 4.67 -19.96
C ARG A 62 -0.41 4.04 -18.88
N LEU A 63 0.61 4.76 -18.42
CA LEU A 63 1.27 4.47 -17.16
C LEU A 63 0.55 5.24 -16.06
N CYS A 64 -0.10 4.51 -15.16
CA CYS A 64 -0.82 5.03 -14.03
C CYS A 64 0.07 5.07 -12.80
N HIS A 65 -0.02 6.17 -12.04
CA HIS A 65 0.54 6.33 -10.71
C HIS A 65 -0.62 6.60 -9.76
N GLU A 66 -1.01 5.59 -9.00
CA GLU A 66 -2.12 5.65 -8.04
C GLU A 66 -1.58 5.84 -6.64
N PHE A 67 -1.78 7.04 -6.10
CA PHE A 67 -1.30 7.47 -4.80
C PHE A 67 -2.40 7.41 -3.75
N ASP A 68 -2.03 6.92 -2.57
CA ASP A 68 -2.83 7.03 -1.35
C ASP A 68 -1.97 7.64 -0.24
N SER A 69 -2.55 8.58 0.50
CA SER A 69 -1.89 9.12 1.68
C SER A 69 -1.96 8.10 2.82
N LEU A 70 -0.82 7.84 3.45
CA LEU A 70 -0.68 7.02 4.66
C LEU A 70 -0.39 7.89 5.90
N SER A 71 -0.48 9.22 5.72
CA SER A 71 -0.07 10.16 6.73
C SER A 71 -1.13 10.28 7.83
N ARG A 72 -0.65 10.35 9.08
CA ARG A 72 -1.46 10.77 10.24
C ARG A 72 -1.86 12.25 10.17
N GLY A 73 -1.25 13.03 9.28
CA GLY A 73 -1.57 14.43 9.04
C GLY A 73 -1.71 14.73 7.55
N THR A 74 -1.58 15.99 7.17
CA THR A 74 -1.56 16.40 5.76
C THR A 74 -0.14 16.32 5.18
N LEU A 75 -0.05 16.02 3.89
CA LEU A 75 1.20 16.05 3.13
C LEU A 75 1.10 17.01 1.93
N ILE A 76 2.25 17.38 1.37
CA ILE A 76 2.35 18.09 0.10
C ILE A 76 3.33 17.33 -0.77
N ALA A 77 2.88 16.93 -1.95
CA ALA A 77 3.72 16.41 -3.01
C ALA A 77 3.86 17.46 -4.13
N LYS A 78 5.09 17.69 -4.54
CA LYS A 78 5.43 18.61 -5.63
C LYS A 78 6.04 17.86 -6.80
N ARG A 79 5.75 18.32 -8.01
CA ARG A 79 6.37 17.86 -9.26
C ARG A 79 6.87 19.08 -10.01
N ASP A 80 8.15 19.10 -10.36
CA ASP A 80 8.77 20.20 -11.09
C ASP A 80 8.56 21.58 -10.43
N GLY A 81 8.56 21.60 -9.09
CA GLY A 81 8.33 22.80 -8.27
C GLY A 81 6.86 23.11 -7.97
N GLU A 82 5.93 22.57 -8.75
CA GLU A 82 4.48 22.81 -8.65
C GLU A 82 3.79 21.81 -7.72
N VAL A 83 2.72 22.24 -7.04
CA VAL A 83 1.94 21.37 -6.17
C VAL A 83 1.11 20.41 -7.02
N ALA A 84 1.45 19.12 -6.98
CA ALA A 84 0.76 18.06 -7.73
C ALA A 84 -0.33 17.38 -6.89
N TRP A 85 -0.15 17.32 -5.56
CA TRP A 85 -1.07 16.66 -4.64
C TRP A 85 -0.89 17.21 -3.22
N LYS A 86 -1.99 17.56 -2.56
CA LYS A 86 -2.04 18.16 -1.23
C LYS A 86 -3.36 17.76 -0.54
N PRO A 87 -3.45 16.55 0.02
CA PRO A 87 -4.60 16.14 0.81
C PRO A 87 -4.93 17.16 1.90
N GLU A 88 -6.20 17.53 2.02
CA GLU A 88 -6.67 18.45 3.08
C GLU A 88 -6.90 17.75 4.43
N LYS A 89 -6.88 16.42 4.44
CA LYS A 89 -7.13 15.58 5.61
C LYS A 89 -6.05 14.49 5.73
N PRO A 90 -5.89 13.87 6.92
CA PRO A 90 -5.12 12.65 7.07
C PRO A 90 -5.56 11.57 6.08
N GLY A 91 -4.60 10.83 5.53
CA GLY A 91 -4.87 9.78 4.57
C GLY A 91 -5.48 8.52 5.16
N VAL A 92 -5.12 8.26 6.43
CA VAL A 92 -5.60 7.12 7.19
C VAL A 92 -5.99 7.56 8.60
N GLN A 93 -6.96 6.87 9.18
CA GLN A 93 -7.36 7.08 10.58
C GLN A 93 -6.86 5.91 11.42
N PHE A 94 -6.06 6.22 12.44
CA PHE A 94 -5.57 5.21 13.37
C PHE A 94 -6.54 5.03 14.53
N HIS A 95 -6.77 3.77 14.88
CA HIS A 95 -7.58 3.35 16.02
C HIS A 95 -6.76 2.42 16.91
N ALA A 96 -6.97 2.48 18.23
CA ALA A 96 -6.40 1.49 19.13
C ALA A 96 -6.92 0.10 18.77
N ILE A 97 -6.08 -0.93 18.83
CA ILE A 97 -6.52 -2.31 18.66
C ILE A 97 -7.15 -2.77 19.99
N PRO A 98 -8.43 -3.15 20.01
CA PRO A 98 -9.08 -3.62 21.22
C PRO A 98 -8.37 -4.85 21.80
N ASP A 99 -8.21 -4.85 23.13
CA ASP A 99 -7.62 -5.96 23.90
C ASP A 99 -6.19 -6.36 23.49
N ALA A 100 -5.45 -5.49 22.80
CA ALA A 100 -4.05 -5.75 22.47
C ALA A 100 -3.14 -5.57 23.69
N ASP A 101 -2.24 -6.53 23.90
CA ASP A 101 -1.16 -6.40 24.89
C ASP A 101 -0.29 -5.18 24.59
N ALA A 102 0.39 -4.66 25.62
CA ALA A 102 1.37 -3.60 25.43
C ALA A 102 2.47 -4.02 24.41
N PRO A 103 2.99 -3.09 23.60
CA PRO A 103 4.12 -3.37 22.73
C PRO A 103 5.31 -3.94 23.52
N ALA A 104 5.84 -5.06 23.06
CA ALA A 104 6.95 -5.74 23.70
C ALA A 104 8.23 -4.89 23.68
N GLU A 105 9.12 -5.15 24.65
CA GLU A 105 10.36 -4.38 24.82
C GLU A 105 11.34 -4.53 23.66
N THR A 106 11.41 -5.74 23.07
CA THR A 106 12.37 -6.02 21.99
C THR A 106 11.73 -5.90 20.60
N PRO A 107 12.49 -5.42 19.59
CA PRO A 107 11.99 -5.37 18.21
C PRO A 107 11.53 -6.74 17.70
N VAL A 108 12.24 -7.84 17.99
CA VAL A 108 11.85 -9.17 17.50
C VAL A 108 10.51 -9.60 18.08
N ALA A 109 10.26 -9.35 19.37
CA ALA A 109 8.98 -9.66 20.00
C ALA A 109 7.84 -8.80 19.45
N ARG A 110 8.09 -7.50 19.20
CA ARG A 110 7.10 -6.61 18.57
C ARG A 110 6.70 -7.07 17.17
N LEU A 111 7.64 -7.57 16.35
CA LEU A 111 7.29 -8.13 15.04
C LEU A 111 6.40 -9.38 15.17
N ARG A 112 6.64 -10.23 16.16
CA ARG A 112 5.76 -11.38 16.43
C ARG A 112 4.37 -10.91 16.84
N GLN A 113 4.27 -9.90 17.71
CA GLN A 113 2.98 -9.27 18.07
C GLN A 113 2.29 -8.70 16.82
N MET A 114 2.97 -7.91 16.00
CA MET A 114 2.38 -7.34 14.77
C MET A 114 1.83 -8.42 13.83
N LYS A 115 2.55 -9.53 13.64
CA LYS A 115 2.05 -10.65 12.82
C LYS A 115 0.80 -11.30 13.44
N SER A 116 0.80 -11.51 14.75
CA SER A 116 -0.34 -12.06 15.50
C SER A 116 -1.55 -11.11 15.54
N LEU A 117 -1.32 -9.80 15.52
CA LEU A 117 -2.37 -8.78 15.46
C LEU A 117 -2.92 -8.70 14.04
N ALA A 118 -2.05 -8.65 13.02
CA ALA A 118 -2.45 -8.62 11.61
C ALA A 118 -3.35 -9.81 11.23
N SER A 119 -3.07 -11.02 11.75
CA SER A 119 -3.91 -12.20 11.50
C SER A 119 -5.31 -12.12 12.09
N GLN A 120 -5.59 -11.16 12.97
CA GLN A 120 -6.94 -10.90 13.48
C GLN A 120 -7.74 -9.99 12.55
N PHE A 121 -7.11 -9.42 11.52
CA PHE A 121 -7.79 -8.58 10.54
C PHE A 121 -8.08 -9.39 9.27
N SER A 122 -9.16 -9.02 8.60
CA SER A 122 -9.47 -9.48 7.25
C SER A 122 -9.87 -8.30 6.38
N SER A 123 -9.69 -8.45 5.07
CA SER A 123 -10.22 -7.52 4.10
C SER A 123 -10.96 -8.29 3.02
N THR A 124 -12.06 -7.73 2.54
CA THR A 124 -12.87 -8.30 1.49
C THR A 124 -13.10 -7.23 0.44
N MET A 125 -12.84 -7.56 -0.82
CA MET A 125 -13.36 -6.79 -1.92
C MET A 125 -14.84 -7.11 -2.06
N LEU A 126 -15.70 -6.10 -1.92
CA LEU A 126 -17.15 -6.27 -2.06
C LEU A 126 -17.60 -6.33 -3.52
N GLY A 127 -16.68 -6.07 -4.44
CA GLY A 127 -16.86 -6.18 -5.87
C GLY A 127 -17.03 -4.83 -6.56
N TRP A 128 -17.22 -4.90 -7.87
CA TRP A 128 -17.48 -3.79 -8.79
C TRP A 128 -18.93 -3.79 -9.24
N LYS A 129 -19.57 -4.97 -9.23
CA LYS A 129 -20.96 -5.14 -9.64
C LYS A 129 -21.90 -4.65 -8.55
N ALA A 130 -23.01 -4.04 -8.97
CA ALA A 130 -24.02 -3.52 -8.04
C ALA A 130 -24.69 -4.63 -7.20
N ASP A 131 -24.73 -5.86 -7.71
CA ASP A 131 -25.31 -7.02 -7.02
C ASP A 131 -24.32 -7.74 -6.08
N LYS A 132 -23.08 -7.25 -5.99
CA LYS A 132 -21.99 -7.82 -5.17
C LYS A 132 -21.68 -9.30 -5.49
N SER A 133 -22.04 -9.76 -6.68
CA SER A 133 -21.78 -11.15 -7.12
C SER A 133 -20.30 -11.45 -7.33
N ASP A 134 -19.44 -10.42 -7.39
CA ASP A 134 -17.98 -10.48 -7.51
C ASP A 134 -17.26 -10.15 -6.20
N ARG A 135 -17.92 -10.38 -5.06
CA ARG A 135 -17.31 -10.28 -3.74
C ARG A 135 -16.23 -11.35 -3.56
N GLU A 136 -15.07 -10.95 -3.07
CA GLU A 136 -13.91 -11.83 -2.88
C GLU A 136 -13.15 -11.51 -1.58
N PRO A 137 -12.96 -12.51 -0.70
CA PRO A 137 -12.05 -12.40 0.44
C PRO A 137 -10.60 -12.23 -0.02
N LEU A 138 -9.89 -11.24 0.52
CA LEU A 138 -8.49 -10.99 0.18
C LEU A 138 -7.56 -11.77 1.11
N ARG A 139 -6.47 -12.30 0.56
CA ARG A 139 -5.49 -13.08 1.31
C ARG A 139 -4.49 -12.14 2.01
N LEU A 140 -4.30 -12.29 3.32
CA LEU A 140 -3.23 -11.58 4.03
C LEU A 140 -1.86 -12.14 3.63
N LEU A 141 -0.90 -11.26 3.31
CA LEU A 141 0.52 -11.61 3.28
C LEU A 141 1.07 -11.64 4.71
N PRO A 142 1.60 -12.78 5.21
CA PRO A 142 2.07 -12.90 6.60
C PRO A 142 3.41 -12.18 6.83
N GLN A 143 4.15 -11.89 5.77
CA GLN A 143 5.31 -11.02 5.80
C GLN A 143 4.87 -9.58 5.49
N PRO A 144 5.19 -8.59 6.34
CA PRO A 144 4.89 -7.21 6.03
C PRO A 144 5.67 -6.78 4.78
N LEU A 145 5.04 -5.95 3.93
CA LEU A 145 5.70 -5.30 2.80
C LEU A 145 6.87 -4.42 3.28
N TYR A 146 6.69 -3.79 4.42
CA TYR A 146 7.69 -2.93 5.03
C TYR A 146 7.53 -2.89 6.54
N ARG A 147 8.64 -2.93 7.27
CA ARG A 147 8.71 -2.71 8.71
C ARG A 147 9.60 -1.51 8.98
N TYR A 148 9.21 -0.66 9.91
CA TYR A 148 9.93 0.55 10.25
C TYR A 148 10.00 0.79 11.76
N GLU A 149 11.18 1.21 12.19
CA GLU A 149 11.37 1.94 13.45
C GLU A 149 11.50 3.41 13.06
N SER A 150 10.51 4.23 13.40
CA SER A 150 10.53 5.63 13.00
C SER A 150 11.57 6.39 13.82
N LYS A 151 12.20 7.41 13.22
CA LYS A 151 13.02 8.37 13.97
C LYS A 151 12.15 9.31 14.83
N ARG A 152 10.82 9.27 14.66
CA ARG A 152 9.89 10.06 15.46
C ARG A 152 9.71 9.43 16.83
N SER A 153 9.73 10.24 17.88
CA SER A 153 9.58 9.77 19.27
C SER A 153 8.18 9.25 19.62
N ASP A 154 7.18 9.45 18.75
CA ASP A 154 5.81 9.00 18.96
C ASP A 154 5.51 7.62 18.34
N VAL A 155 6.41 7.06 17.53
CA VAL A 155 6.25 5.75 16.91
C VAL A 155 7.44 4.88 17.28
N LEU A 156 7.21 3.85 18.10
CA LEU A 156 8.26 2.93 18.55
C LEU A 156 8.63 1.90 17.47
N ASP A 157 7.63 1.36 16.77
CA ASP A 157 7.77 0.32 15.76
C ASP A 157 6.49 0.29 14.92
N GLY A 158 6.57 -0.17 13.69
CA GLY A 158 5.42 -0.33 12.84
C GLY A 158 5.68 -1.18 11.61
N ALA A 159 4.60 -1.62 10.98
CA ALA A 159 4.67 -2.40 9.77
C ALA A 159 3.47 -2.14 8.86
N VAL A 160 3.68 -2.35 7.56
CA VAL A 160 2.65 -2.32 6.52
C VAL A 160 2.45 -3.74 6.03
N PHE A 161 1.26 -4.28 6.26
CA PHE A 161 0.81 -5.56 5.71
C PHE A 161 -0.10 -5.31 4.50
N ALA A 162 -0.22 -6.32 3.65
CA ALA A 162 -1.08 -6.26 2.47
C ALA A 162 -2.10 -7.39 2.48
N PHE A 163 -3.32 -7.05 2.11
CA PHE A 163 -4.33 -8.01 1.68
C PHE A 163 -4.37 -8.00 0.16
N VAL A 164 -4.16 -9.18 -0.44
CA VAL A 164 -3.94 -9.33 -1.88
C VAL A 164 -5.01 -10.15 -2.56
N GLN A 165 -5.25 -9.84 -3.83
CA GLN A 165 -5.84 -10.75 -4.80
C GLN A 165 -4.70 -11.32 -5.66
N GLY A 166 -4.49 -12.64 -5.63
CA GLY A 166 -3.28 -13.24 -6.22
C GLY A 166 -2.02 -12.69 -5.53
N THR A 167 -1.26 -11.85 -6.23
CA THR A 167 -0.07 -11.14 -5.73
C THR A 167 -0.28 -9.62 -5.58
N ASP A 168 -1.40 -9.07 -6.06
CA ASP A 168 -1.66 -7.64 -6.13
C ASP A 168 -2.28 -7.11 -4.81
N PRO A 169 -1.66 -6.16 -4.10
CA PRO A 169 -2.25 -5.53 -2.92
C PRO A 169 -3.49 -4.71 -3.24
N GLU A 170 -4.63 -5.10 -2.69
CA GLU A 170 -5.92 -4.42 -2.87
C GLU A 170 -6.25 -3.52 -1.67
N SER A 171 -5.76 -3.88 -0.48
CA SER A 171 -5.78 -3.02 0.70
C SER A 171 -4.53 -3.22 1.56
N LEU A 172 -4.16 -2.17 2.31
CA LEU A 172 -3.05 -2.21 3.26
C LEU A 172 -3.56 -2.11 4.69
N LEU A 173 -2.85 -2.77 5.60
CA LEU A 173 -3.01 -2.63 7.03
C LEU A 173 -1.73 -2.06 7.62
N LEU A 174 -1.83 -0.89 8.22
CA LEU A 174 -0.75 -0.27 9.00
C LEU A 174 -0.95 -0.65 10.45
N LEU A 175 0.09 -1.20 11.08
CA LEU A 175 0.17 -1.41 12.52
C LEU A 175 1.28 -0.54 13.08
N GLU A 176 1.01 0.19 14.17
CA GLU A 176 1.99 1.07 14.82
C GLU A 176 1.90 0.92 16.34
N ALA A 177 3.05 0.75 16.99
CA ALA A 177 3.21 0.97 18.43
C ALA A 177 3.35 2.48 18.65
N PHE A 178 2.23 3.15 18.94
CA PHE A 178 2.13 4.60 19.01
C PHE A 178 2.08 5.09 20.45
N ARG A 179 2.73 6.22 20.74
CA ARG A 179 2.75 6.81 22.08
C ARG A 179 1.41 7.49 22.42
N VAL A 180 0.81 7.08 23.54
CA VAL A 180 -0.39 7.66 24.13
C VAL A 180 -0.09 8.01 25.58
N GLY A 181 0.11 9.31 25.86
CA GLY A 181 0.66 9.75 27.14
C GLY A 181 2.06 9.19 27.38
N ASP A 182 2.25 8.51 28.52
CA ASP A 182 3.54 7.94 28.92
C ASP A 182 3.74 6.47 28.50
N ARG A 183 2.77 5.88 27.78
CA ARG A 183 2.83 4.48 27.33
C ARG A 183 2.74 4.36 25.81
N PHE A 184 3.11 3.21 25.30
CA PHE A 184 2.87 2.82 23.91
C PHE A 184 1.69 1.86 23.83
N GLU A 185 0.90 2.00 22.78
CA GLU A 185 -0.25 1.14 22.48
C GLU A 185 -0.22 0.73 21.00
N TRP A 186 -0.71 -0.46 20.68
CA TRP A 186 -0.88 -0.86 19.29
C TRP A 186 -2.10 -0.16 18.67
N GLN A 187 -1.86 0.51 17.55
CA GLN A 187 -2.90 1.11 16.72
C GLN A 187 -2.87 0.49 15.33
N PHE A 188 -4.04 0.48 14.67
CA PHE A 188 -4.19 0.04 13.29
C PHE A 188 -4.83 1.11 12.43
N ALA A 189 -4.55 1.07 11.13
CA ALA A 189 -5.29 1.80 10.11
C ALA A 189 -5.33 1.00 8.81
N PHE A 190 -6.43 1.12 8.06
CA PHE A 190 -6.51 0.59 6.70
C PHE A 190 -6.26 1.71 5.67
N ALA A 191 -5.68 1.31 4.54
CA ALA A 191 -5.59 2.15 3.34
C ALA A 191 -6.05 1.35 2.12
N ARG A 192 -6.71 2.03 1.18
CA ARG A 192 -7.11 1.43 -0.10
C ARG A 192 -5.91 1.31 -1.04
N ARG A 193 -5.98 0.37 -1.98
CA ARG A 193 -5.03 0.21 -3.10
C ARG A 193 -5.69 -0.15 -4.43
N THR A 194 -7.00 0.05 -4.49
CA THR A 194 -7.85 -0.32 -5.60
C THR A 194 -9.01 0.63 -5.68
N SER A 195 -9.60 0.75 -6.87
CA SER A 195 -10.85 1.47 -7.07
C SER A 195 -12.10 0.63 -6.74
N GLY A 196 -11.94 -0.64 -6.34
CA GLY A 196 -13.04 -1.50 -5.92
C GLY A 196 -13.62 -1.09 -4.56
N GLU A 197 -14.85 -1.51 -4.27
CA GLU A 197 -15.41 -1.36 -2.92
C GLU A 197 -14.71 -2.34 -1.98
N LEU A 198 -14.28 -1.86 -0.81
CA LEU A 198 -13.55 -2.65 0.18
C LEU A 198 -14.21 -2.59 1.55
N GLU A 199 -14.09 -3.69 2.28
CA GLU A 199 -14.41 -3.79 3.69
C GLU A 199 -13.19 -4.32 4.45
N GLY A 200 -12.91 -3.74 5.63
CA GLY A 200 -11.89 -4.20 6.57
C GLY A 200 -12.54 -4.58 7.89
N ARG A 201 -12.18 -5.73 8.43
CA ARG A 201 -12.67 -6.25 9.71
C ARG A 201 -11.54 -6.48 10.69
N HIS A 202 -11.82 -6.27 11.98
CA HIS A 202 -11.06 -6.82 13.10
C HIS A 202 -11.92 -7.90 13.76
N LYS A 203 -11.44 -9.14 13.74
CA LYS A 203 -12.25 -10.33 14.06
C LYS A 203 -13.53 -10.29 13.22
N ASP A 204 -14.70 -10.31 13.85
CA ASP A 204 -15.99 -10.31 13.16
C ASP A 204 -16.58 -8.91 12.95
N GLN A 205 -15.94 -7.85 13.45
CA GLN A 205 -16.47 -6.48 13.40
C GLN A 205 -15.92 -5.71 12.20
N ILE A 206 -16.81 -5.03 11.47
CA ILE A 206 -16.41 -4.07 10.42
C ILE A 206 -15.82 -2.84 11.11
N VAL A 207 -14.56 -2.54 10.78
CA VAL A 207 -13.83 -1.40 11.34
C VAL A 207 -13.40 -0.39 10.27
N TRP A 208 -13.55 -0.75 8.99
CA TRP A 208 -13.18 0.10 7.87
C TRP A 208 -13.99 -0.24 6.62
N HIS A 209 -14.27 0.78 5.82
CA HIS A 209 -14.93 0.69 4.52
C HIS A 209 -14.31 1.70 3.56
N ALA A 210 -14.22 1.34 2.29
CA ALA A 210 -13.89 2.27 1.22
C ALA A 210 -14.83 2.07 0.02
N ASP A 211 -15.44 3.17 -0.43
CA ASP A 211 -16.34 3.16 -1.57
C ASP A 211 -15.63 2.79 -2.88
N ARG A 212 -16.38 2.21 -3.81
CA ARG A 212 -15.94 2.04 -5.19
C ARG A 212 -15.73 3.39 -5.88
N PHE A 213 -14.81 3.43 -6.83
CA PHE A 213 -14.49 4.58 -7.67
C PHE A 213 -14.23 5.86 -6.85
N PRO A 214 -13.16 5.89 -6.02
CA PRO A 214 -12.80 7.11 -5.31
C PRO A 214 -12.59 8.26 -6.30
N ALA A 215 -12.95 9.47 -5.87
CA ALA A 215 -12.50 10.67 -6.57
C ALA A 215 -10.95 10.66 -6.62
N ASN A 216 -10.40 10.67 -7.83
CA ASN A 216 -8.97 10.47 -8.07
C ASN A 216 -8.30 11.63 -8.82
N ASP A 217 -9.08 12.65 -9.19
CA ASP A 217 -8.68 13.81 -10.00
C ASP A 217 -8.67 15.13 -9.21
N ASP A 218 -9.14 15.16 -7.96
CA ASP A 218 -8.99 16.29 -7.04
C ASP A 218 -7.63 16.21 -6.31
N PRO A 219 -6.73 17.21 -6.46
CA PRO A 219 -5.43 17.18 -5.78
C PRO A 219 -5.55 17.33 -4.26
N ARG A 220 -6.74 17.63 -3.73
CA ARG A 220 -7.04 17.75 -2.30
C ARG A 220 -7.56 16.45 -1.67
N SER A 221 -7.86 15.45 -2.49
CA SER A 221 -8.26 14.12 -2.04
C SER A 221 -7.09 13.37 -1.42
N THR A 222 -7.37 12.45 -0.49
CA THR A 222 -6.38 11.53 0.08
C THR A 222 -5.96 10.42 -0.89
N HIS A 223 -6.67 10.31 -2.01
CA HIS A 223 -6.42 9.39 -3.11
C HIS A 223 -6.23 10.19 -4.41
N ARG A 224 -5.23 9.83 -5.23
CA ARG A 224 -4.89 10.56 -6.45
C ARG A 224 -4.36 9.63 -7.52
N VAL A 225 -4.91 9.69 -8.73
CA VAL A 225 -4.34 9.00 -9.89
C VAL A 225 -3.73 10.03 -10.84
N LEU A 226 -2.46 9.80 -11.20
CA LEU A 226 -1.79 10.52 -12.28
C LEU A 226 -1.47 9.52 -13.38
N ALA A 227 -2.06 9.70 -14.56
CA ALA A 227 -1.83 8.81 -15.68
C ALA A 227 -1.23 9.59 -16.86
N ARG A 228 -0.20 9.01 -17.49
CA ARG A 228 0.40 9.54 -18.73
C ARG A 228 0.32 8.50 -19.84
N PRO A 229 0.32 8.89 -21.13
CA PRO A 229 0.49 7.93 -22.21
C PRO A 229 1.71 7.04 -21.99
N LEU A 230 1.55 5.74 -22.22
CA LEU A 230 2.65 4.79 -22.25
C LEU A 230 3.24 4.87 -23.66
N ASP A 231 4.28 5.67 -23.83
CA ASP A 231 4.96 5.81 -25.12
C ASP A 231 5.63 4.48 -25.49
N ALA A 232 5.27 3.91 -26.64
CA ALA A 232 5.82 2.64 -27.12
C ALA A 232 7.35 2.66 -27.30
N ASN A 233 7.95 3.85 -27.35
CA ASN A 233 9.38 4.03 -27.60
C ASN A 233 10.25 4.04 -26.33
N VAL A 234 9.66 4.14 -25.12
CA VAL A 234 10.45 4.29 -23.87
C VAL A 234 11.19 3.00 -23.48
N PHE A 235 10.73 1.83 -23.94
CA PHE A 235 11.40 0.55 -23.73
C PHE A 235 12.29 0.11 -24.90
N GLY A 236 12.20 0.77 -26.06
CA GLY A 236 12.98 0.42 -27.26
C GLY A 236 14.48 0.69 -27.11
N ASP A 237 14.86 1.62 -26.23
CA ASP A 237 16.25 2.01 -26.01
C ASP A 237 16.95 1.24 -24.88
N LEU A 238 16.21 0.40 -24.12
CA LEU A 238 16.73 -0.38 -23.00
C LEU A 238 17.04 -1.83 -23.34
N ILE A 239 16.70 -2.29 -24.56
CA ILE A 239 17.18 -3.56 -25.09
C ILE A 239 18.43 -3.25 -25.90
N PRO A 240 19.64 -3.66 -25.46
CA PRO A 240 20.81 -3.59 -26.33
C PRO A 240 20.43 -4.34 -27.60
N LYS A 241 20.45 -3.67 -28.75
CA LYS A 241 20.28 -4.34 -30.03
C LYS A 241 21.36 -5.41 -30.08
N GLY A 242 20.96 -6.65 -29.85
CA GLY A 242 21.83 -7.80 -29.91
C GLY A 242 22.51 -7.78 -31.25
N GLY A 243 23.81 -7.51 -31.25
CA GLY A 243 24.65 -7.83 -32.38
C GLY A 243 24.59 -9.34 -32.54
N THR A 244 23.90 -9.80 -33.58
CA THR A 244 24.06 -11.14 -34.11
C THR A 244 25.28 -11.17 -35.03
N PRO A 245 25.87 -12.36 -35.21
CA PRO A 245 27.19 -12.75 -34.72
C PRO A 245 28.38 -12.28 -35.57
#